data_AF-A0AB39TQM6-F1
#
_entry.id   AF-A0AB39TQM6-F1
#
_cell.length_a   1.000
_cell.length_b   1.000
_cell.length_c   1.000
_cell.angle_alpha   90.00
_cell.angle_beta   90.00
_cell.angle_gamma   90.00
#
_symmetry.space_group_name_H-M   'P 1'
#
loop_
_entity.id
_entity.type
_entity.pdbx_description
1 polymer ?
#
loop_
_entity_poly.entity_id
_entity_poly.type
_entity_poly.pdbx_seq_one_letter_code
_entity_poly.pdbx_strand_id
1 'polypeptide(L)'
;MPIHLLPQPSPSVPEQRSQSGAEARGASAYGHDADEEPATMRFAGLRLVHAALRRDLARLPNALRLLQPGEDDQGEALLRHWNFMTAMLTCHHEQQDTRIWPIVRRFAPELRLLLNWLEDDHHALDHSFTRVTTLVRIATRDTGSAWPVAYAMEDLAARLETHLRIEERQLLPRMELVFTEGSRLGGLGELLDLLCSADGPGTPDALAWLLDGVDQEQIERLLAECDDDVARNWPHWQATYQRCTARLWGSPGDLVPGDLAPGVPTRASDDLPAAGLRSIGFPFGELSSGNPGHGTD
;
A
#
# COMPACT_ATOMS: atom_id res chain seq x y z
N MET A 1 -13.45 9.22 14.11
CA MET A 1 -13.25 7.93 13.42
C MET A 1 -12.37 7.04 14.28
N PRO A 2 -12.69 5.76 14.46
CA PRO A 2 -11.91 4.87 15.31
C PRO A 2 -10.49 4.68 14.75
N ILE A 3 -9.53 4.56 15.65
CA ILE A 3 -8.15 4.16 15.39
C ILE A 3 -8.11 2.64 15.57
N HIS A 4 -7.90 1.91 14.47
CA HIS A 4 -7.88 0.46 14.41
C HIS A 4 -6.58 -0.14 14.96
N LEU A 5 -5.54 0.69 15.15
CA LEU A 5 -4.29 0.30 15.78
C LEU A 5 -4.32 0.35 17.32
N LEU A 6 -5.35 0.97 17.92
CA LEU A 6 -5.56 1.00 19.37
C LEU A 6 -6.41 -0.18 19.84
N PRO A 7 -6.12 -0.76 21.03
CA PRO A 7 -7.08 -1.61 21.74
C PRO A 7 -8.38 -0.84 21.96
N GLN A 8 -9.54 -1.41 21.60
CA GLN A 8 -10.83 -0.72 21.77
C GLN A 8 -11.29 -0.79 23.24
N PRO A 9 -11.50 0.35 23.94
CA PRO A 9 -12.20 0.37 25.21
C PRO A 9 -13.73 0.38 25.05
N SER A 10 -14.46 -0.15 26.03
CA SER A 10 -15.94 -0.12 26.09
C SER A 10 -16.50 1.32 26.16
N PRO A 11 -17.70 1.59 25.61
CA PRO A 11 -18.17 2.96 25.37
C PRO A 11 -18.70 3.66 26.63
N SER A 12 -18.36 4.95 26.78
CA SER A 12 -19.07 5.91 27.62
C SER A 12 -19.20 7.26 26.90
N VAL A 13 -20.39 7.87 27.02
CA VAL A 13 -20.90 9.08 26.32
C VAL A 13 -20.88 10.29 27.28
N PRO A 14 -20.80 11.55 26.78
CA PRO A 14 -19.92 12.61 27.33
C PRO A 14 -20.64 13.81 27.97
N GLU A 15 -19.88 14.79 28.45
CA GLU A 15 -20.33 16.18 28.66
C GLU A 15 -19.43 17.22 27.95
N GLN A 16 -20.09 18.14 27.23
CA GLN A 16 -19.60 19.41 26.64
C GLN A 16 -19.71 20.54 27.70
N ARG A 17 -19.20 21.79 27.62
CA ARG A 17 -18.66 22.70 26.58
C ARG A 17 -18.07 23.93 27.31
N SER A 18 -17.18 24.71 26.70
CA SER A 18 -17.41 26.15 26.40
C SER A 18 -16.19 26.82 25.74
N GLN A 19 -16.48 27.69 24.76
CA GLN A 19 -15.57 28.46 23.92
C GLN A 19 -15.43 29.91 24.41
N SER A 20 -14.39 30.63 23.97
CA SER A 20 -14.47 32.06 23.56
C SER A 20 -13.10 32.63 23.15
N GLY A 21 -13.05 33.42 22.06
CA GLY A 21 -12.09 34.54 21.90
C GLY A 21 -11.45 34.68 20.52
N ALA A 22 -11.52 35.87 19.92
CA ALA A 22 -11.37 36.15 18.49
C ALA A 22 -10.10 36.93 18.08
N GLU A 23 -9.81 36.87 16.76
CA GLU A 23 -9.24 37.89 15.83
C GLU A 23 -7.84 38.53 16.01
N ALA A 24 -6.98 38.43 14.96
CA ALA A 24 -6.71 39.49 13.95
C ALA A 24 -5.26 39.50 13.36
N ARG A 25 -5.20 39.34 12.02
CA ARG A 25 -4.35 39.97 10.97
C ARG A 25 -2.88 40.38 11.20
N GLY A 26 -2.04 40.01 10.22
CA GLY A 26 -0.84 40.74 9.80
C GLY A 26 -0.23 40.15 8.53
N ALA A 27 -0.18 40.92 7.44
CA ALA A 27 0.40 40.54 6.15
C ALA A 27 1.80 41.18 5.97
N SER A 28 2.73 40.50 5.28
CA SER A 28 3.70 41.16 4.41
C SER A 28 4.33 40.18 3.43
N ALA A 29 4.45 40.65 2.19
CA ALA A 29 5.00 39.99 1.02
C ALA A 29 6.52 39.92 1.03
N TYR A 30 7.08 38.88 0.38
CA TYR A 30 8.24 38.99 -0.52
C TYR A 30 8.10 37.89 -1.59
N GLY A 31 8.29 38.29 -2.85
CA GLY A 31 8.21 37.39 -4.00
C GLY A 31 9.39 36.44 -4.07
N HIS A 32 9.11 35.25 -4.58
CA HIS A 32 10.12 34.39 -5.20
C HIS A 32 9.60 33.96 -6.57
N ASP A 33 10.55 33.77 -7.47
CA ASP A 33 10.37 33.56 -8.89
C ASP A 33 9.36 32.46 -9.22
N ALA A 34 8.78 32.56 -10.42
CA ALA A 34 7.95 31.53 -11.02
C ALA A 34 8.79 30.29 -11.31
N ASP A 35 9.03 29.48 -10.29
CA ASP A 35 9.56 28.13 -10.40
C ASP A 35 8.42 27.21 -10.85
N GLU A 36 8.67 26.40 -11.88
CA GLU A 36 7.77 25.35 -12.33
C GLU A 36 7.27 24.55 -11.12
N GLU A 37 5.97 24.65 -10.82
CA GLU A 37 5.30 23.82 -9.82
C GLU A 37 5.74 22.36 -10.04
N PRO A 38 6.51 21.74 -9.11
CA PRO A 38 6.91 20.36 -9.28
C PRO A 38 5.65 19.52 -9.24
N ALA A 39 5.30 18.92 -10.39
CA ALA A 39 4.08 18.17 -10.59
C ALA A 39 3.77 17.28 -9.37
N THR A 40 2.56 17.41 -8.84
CA THR A 40 2.01 16.52 -7.82
C THR A 40 2.24 15.08 -8.25
N MET A 41 2.65 14.23 -7.30
CA MET A 41 3.02 12.85 -7.62
C MET A 41 1.82 12.13 -8.26
N ARG A 42 1.88 11.90 -9.58
CA ARG A 42 0.82 11.18 -10.31
C ARG A 42 0.54 9.85 -9.63
N PHE A 43 -0.74 9.64 -9.31
CA PHE A 43 -1.22 8.45 -8.60
C PHE A 43 -0.56 8.24 -7.21
N ALA A 44 -0.38 9.34 -6.45
CA ALA A 44 0.24 9.32 -5.12
C ALA A 44 -0.36 8.27 -4.18
N GLY A 45 -1.69 8.10 -4.18
CA GLY A 45 -2.36 7.11 -3.31
C GLY A 45 -1.89 5.69 -3.60
N LEU A 46 -1.85 5.29 -4.87
CA LEU A 46 -1.36 3.97 -5.28
C LEU A 46 0.11 3.79 -4.88
N ARG A 47 0.96 4.76 -5.22
CA ARG A 47 2.40 4.70 -4.93
C ARG A 47 2.70 4.63 -3.43
N LEU A 48 1.97 5.37 -2.61
CA LEU A 48 2.13 5.36 -1.16
C LEU A 48 1.72 4.01 -0.57
N VAL A 49 0.63 3.39 -1.05
CA VAL A 49 0.24 2.04 -0.63
C VAL A 49 1.36 1.04 -0.96
N HIS A 50 1.93 1.11 -2.17
CA HIS A 50 3.01 0.22 -2.58
C HIS A 50 4.26 0.39 -1.71
N ALA A 51 4.65 1.64 -1.42
CA ALA A 51 5.80 1.95 -0.58
C ALA A 51 5.59 1.43 0.86
N ALA A 52 4.40 1.64 1.42
CA ALA A 52 4.07 1.21 2.78
C ALA A 52 4.01 -0.33 2.91
N LEU A 53 3.47 -1.03 1.91
CA LEU A 53 3.48 -2.50 1.83
C LEU A 53 4.91 -3.06 1.82
N ARG A 54 5.78 -2.51 0.96
CA ARG A 54 7.20 -2.90 0.89
C ARG A 54 7.91 -2.70 2.23
N ARG A 55 7.73 -1.51 2.83
CA ARG A 55 8.33 -1.15 4.12
C ARG A 55 7.96 -2.16 5.20
N ASP A 56 6.68 -2.49 5.33
CA ASP A 56 6.20 -3.33 6.42
C ASP A 56 6.53 -4.81 6.19
N LEU A 57 6.40 -5.31 4.95
CA LEU A 57 6.77 -6.68 4.62
C LEU A 57 8.28 -6.95 4.75
N ALA A 58 9.12 -5.92 4.69
CA ALA A 58 10.55 -6.04 5.02
C ALA A 58 10.81 -6.18 6.53
N ARG A 59 9.94 -5.65 7.39
CA ARG A 59 10.12 -5.59 8.86
C ARG A 59 9.41 -6.73 9.59
N LEU A 60 8.20 -7.08 9.14
CA LEU A 60 7.30 -8.01 9.82
C LEU A 60 7.86 -9.44 10.01
N PRO A 61 8.58 -10.06 9.05
CA PRO A 61 9.20 -11.37 9.26
C PRO A 61 10.17 -11.37 10.44
N ASN A 62 10.97 -10.30 10.59
CA ASN A 62 11.90 -10.16 11.71
C ASN A 62 11.15 -9.91 13.03
N ALA A 63 10.13 -9.04 13.03
CA ALA A 63 9.31 -8.80 14.21
C ALA A 63 8.67 -10.11 14.73
N LEU A 64 8.20 -10.98 13.83
CA LEU A 64 7.64 -12.28 14.18
C LEU A 64 8.70 -13.22 14.78
N ARG A 65 9.92 -13.27 14.21
CA ARG A 65 11.03 -14.10 14.70
C ARG A 65 11.50 -13.69 16.10
N LEU A 66 11.39 -12.41 16.44
CA LEU A 66 11.83 -11.86 17.72
C LEU A 66 10.83 -12.11 18.86
N LEU A 67 9.59 -12.50 18.58
CA LEU A 67 8.58 -12.81 19.60
C LEU A 67 9.07 -13.91 20.56
N GLN A 68 9.00 -13.63 21.85
CA GLN A 68 9.33 -14.57 22.92
C GLN A 68 8.07 -15.22 23.53
N PRO A 69 8.18 -16.44 24.09
CA PRO A 69 7.08 -17.04 24.84
C PRO A 69 6.57 -16.13 25.96
N GLY A 70 5.26 -15.92 26.03
CA GLY A 70 4.61 -15.06 27.04
C GLY A 70 4.46 -13.59 26.66
N GLU A 71 4.91 -13.18 25.47
CA GLU A 71 4.69 -11.84 24.92
C GLU A 71 3.36 -11.71 24.17
N ASP A 72 2.26 -12.13 24.80
CA ASP A 72 0.94 -12.20 24.16
C ASP A 72 0.46 -10.85 23.62
N ASP A 73 0.74 -9.76 24.35
CA ASP A 73 0.41 -8.39 23.94
C ASP A 73 1.13 -7.98 22.64
N GLN A 74 2.38 -8.43 22.49
CA GLN A 74 3.22 -8.14 21.33
C GLN A 74 2.79 -8.97 20.12
N GLY A 75 2.49 -10.26 20.34
CA GLY A 75 1.92 -11.13 19.31
C GLY A 75 0.57 -10.62 18.80
N GLU A 76 -0.31 -10.16 19.69
CA GLU A 76 -1.59 -9.58 19.30
C GLU A 76 -1.40 -8.23 18.58
N ALA A 77 -0.44 -7.40 18.98
CA ALA A 77 -0.12 -6.17 18.27
C ALA A 77 0.37 -6.45 16.83
N LEU A 78 1.26 -7.43 16.65
CA LEU A 78 1.73 -7.86 15.33
C LEU A 78 0.56 -8.36 14.47
N LEU A 79 -0.32 -9.18 15.04
CA LEU A 79 -1.50 -9.68 14.34
C LEU A 79 -2.46 -8.54 13.93
N ARG A 80 -2.70 -7.55 14.80
CA ARG A 80 -3.52 -6.38 14.45
C ARG A 80 -2.91 -5.59 13.30
N HIS A 81 -1.60 -5.33 13.34
CA HIS A 81 -0.90 -4.61 12.28
C HIS A 81 -0.92 -5.38 10.96
N TRP A 82 -0.69 -6.69 11.00
CA TRP A 82 -0.83 -7.57 9.85
C TRP A 82 -2.24 -7.47 9.24
N ASN A 83 -3.29 -7.62 10.05
CA ASN A 83 -4.67 -7.54 9.58
C ASN A 83 -4.99 -6.17 8.97
N PHE A 84 -4.54 -5.09 9.60
CA PHE A 84 -4.68 -3.72 9.07
C PHE A 84 -4.03 -3.59 7.68
N MET A 85 -2.78 -4.03 7.54
CA MET A 85 -2.07 -4.00 6.26
C MET A 85 -2.77 -4.84 5.19
N THR A 86 -3.26 -6.04 5.55
CA THR A 86 -4.00 -6.89 4.60
C THR A 86 -5.33 -6.26 4.17
N ALA A 87 -6.04 -5.57 5.08
CA ALA A 87 -7.27 -4.87 4.73
C ALA A 87 -6.99 -3.66 3.82
N MET A 88 -5.88 -2.94 4.04
CA MET A 88 -5.42 -1.88 3.14
C MET A 88 -5.12 -2.42 1.74
N LEU A 89 -4.46 -3.58 1.63
CA LEU A 89 -4.19 -4.22 0.34
C LEU A 89 -5.47 -4.60 -0.39
N THR A 90 -6.43 -5.24 0.29
CA THR A 90 -7.71 -5.61 -0.34
C THR A 90 -8.46 -4.38 -0.83
N CYS A 91 -8.54 -3.32 -0.02
CA CYS A 91 -9.18 -2.06 -0.43
C CYS A 91 -8.48 -1.44 -1.66
N HIS A 92 -7.15 -1.51 -1.69
CA HIS A 92 -6.35 -1.04 -2.82
C HIS A 92 -6.60 -1.84 -4.10
N HIS A 93 -6.60 -3.17 -4.04
CA HIS A 93 -6.93 -4.03 -5.18
C HIS A 93 -8.36 -3.73 -5.68
N GLU A 94 -9.35 -3.72 -4.77
CA GLU A 94 -10.74 -3.40 -5.10
C GLU A 94 -10.91 -2.01 -5.76
N GLN A 95 -10.17 -0.99 -5.30
CA GLN A 95 -10.16 0.33 -5.93
C GLN A 95 -9.69 0.23 -7.38
N GLN A 96 -8.54 -0.41 -7.62
CA GLN A 96 -8.01 -0.54 -8.97
C GLN A 96 -8.97 -1.30 -9.88
N ASP A 97 -9.48 -2.43 -9.40
CA ASP A 97 -10.42 -3.33 -10.06
C ASP A 97 -11.72 -2.67 -10.50
N THR A 98 -12.35 -1.97 -9.56
CA THR A 98 -13.73 -1.50 -9.75
C THR A 98 -13.79 -0.06 -10.26
N ARG A 99 -12.73 0.73 -10.06
CA ARG A 99 -12.72 2.17 -10.38
C ARG A 99 -11.76 2.51 -11.51
N ILE A 100 -10.54 1.98 -11.49
CA ILE A 100 -9.47 2.42 -12.38
C ILE A 100 -9.46 1.61 -13.68
N TRP A 101 -9.35 0.28 -13.60
CA TRP A 101 -9.23 -0.58 -14.76
C TRP A 101 -10.39 -0.49 -15.75
N PRO A 102 -11.67 -0.34 -15.35
CA PRO A 102 -12.75 -0.15 -16.31
C PRO A 102 -12.55 1.08 -17.21
N ILE A 103 -11.98 2.17 -16.66
CA ILE A 103 -11.67 3.39 -17.41
C ILE A 103 -10.48 3.15 -18.33
N VAL A 104 -9.41 2.53 -17.82
CA VAL A 104 -8.23 2.22 -18.65
C VAL A 104 -8.58 1.27 -19.80
N ARG A 105 -9.39 0.22 -19.55
CA ARG A 105 -9.89 -0.70 -20.59
C ARG A 105 -10.65 0.05 -21.69
N ARG A 106 -11.37 1.11 -21.34
CA ARG A 106 -12.17 1.91 -22.29
C ARG A 106 -11.30 2.82 -23.16
N PHE A 107 -10.27 3.44 -22.59
CA PHE A 107 -9.49 4.48 -23.26
C PHE A 107 -8.10 4.03 -23.76
N ALA A 108 -7.62 2.86 -23.30
CA ALA A 108 -6.37 2.23 -23.73
C ALA A 108 -6.60 0.71 -23.95
N PRO A 109 -7.40 0.32 -24.97
CA PRO A 109 -7.80 -1.08 -25.20
C PRO A 109 -6.63 -2.03 -25.45
N GLU A 110 -5.47 -1.51 -25.90
CA GLU A 110 -4.22 -2.26 -26.04
C GLU A 110 -3.69 -2.82 -24.71
N LEU A 111 -4.08 -2.24 -23.57
CA LEU A 111 -3.68 -2.71 -22.24
C LEU A 111 -4.55 -3.84 -21.69
N ARG A 112 -5.62 -4.23 -22.40
CA ARG A 112 -6.60 -5.20 -21.89
C ARG A 112 -5.99 -6.53 -21.41
N LEU A 113 -4.96 -7.05 -22.10
CA LEU A 113 -4.29 -8.29 -21.69
C LEU A 113 -3.46 -8.11 -20.42
N LEU A 114 -2.78 -6.97 -20.27
CA LEU A 114 -2.05 -6.63 -19.05
C LEU A 114 -3.02 -6.49 -17.86
N LEU A 115 -4.15 -5.80 -18.08
CA LEU A 115 -5.15 -5.59 -17.03
C LEU A 115 -5.83 -6.90 -16.60
N ASN A 116 -6.16 -7.80 -17.54
CA ASN A 116 -6.64 -9.14 -17.20
C ASN A 116 -5.63 -9.90 -16.33
N TRP A 117 -4.36 -9.83 -16.70
CA TRP A 117 -3.31 -10.51 -15.94
C TRP A 117 -3.15 -9.91 -14.53
N LEU A 118 -3.21 -8.58 -14.39
CA LEU A 118 -3.13 -7.91 -13.08
C LEU A 118 -4.33 -8.26 -12.18
N GLU A 119 -5.54 -8.28 -12.74
CA GLU A 119 -6.77 -8.68 -12.03
C GLU A 119 -6.73 -10.15 -11.58
N ASP A 120 -6.23 -11.06 -12.43
CA ASP A 120 -6.01 -12.45 -12.03
C ASP A 120 -4.93 -12.56 -10.93
N ASP A 121 -3.89 -11.73 -11.00
CA ASP A 121 -2.79 -11.70 -10.03
C ASP A 121 -3.23 -11.10 -8.67
N HIS A 122 -4.13 -10.11 -8.66
CA HIS A 122 -4.80 -9.61 -7.45
C HIS A 122 -5.49 -10.76 -6.70
N HIS A 123 -6.36 -11.52 -7.39
CA HIS A 123 -7.06 -12.64 -6.78
C HIS A 123 -6.07 -13.69 -6.21
N ALA A 124 -4.99 -13.99 -6.93
CA ALA A 124 -3.97 -14.92 -6.47
C ALA A 124 -3.20 -14.40 -5.23
N LEU A 125 -2.89 -13.11 -5.20
CA LEU A 125 -2.27 -12.44 -4.05
C LEU A 125 -3.21 -12.43 -2.85
N ASP A 126 -4.47 -12.05 -3.01
CA ASP A 126 -5.47 -12.02 -1.94
C ASP A 126 -5.65 -13.39 -1.28
N HIS A 127 -5.68 -14.46 -2.10
CA HIS A 127 -5.66 -15.83 -1.58
C HIS A 127 -4.38 -16.15 -0.81
N SER A 128 -3.22 -15.69 -1.28
CA SER A 128 -1.94 -15.89 -0.61
C SER A 128 -1.87 -15.14 0.72
N PHE A 129 -2.32 -13.89 0.76
CA PHE A 129 -2.48 -13.10 1.98
C PHE A 129 -3.40 -13.79 2.98
N THR A 130 -4.57 -14.27 2.54
CA THR A 130 -5.51 -15.02 3.41
C THR A 130 -4.85 -16.23 4.06
N ARG A 131 -4.06 -16.99 3.30
CA ARG A 131 -3.32 -18.16 3.82
C ARG A 131 -2.27 -17.74 4.84
N VAL A 132 -1.46 -16.72 4.53
CA VAL A 132 -0.41 -16.24 5.44
C VAL A 132 -1.03 -15.60 6.69
N THR A 133 -2.16 -14.90 6.62
CA THR A 133 -2.91 -14.41 7.79
C THR A 133 -3.26 -15.53 8.75
N THR A 134 -3.66 -16.69 8.24
CA THR A 134 -3.92 -17.87 9.08
C THR A 134 -2.65 -18.34 9.81
N LEU A 135 -1.51 -18.34 9.11
CA LEU A 135 -0.22 -18.73 9.68
C LEU A 135 0.28 -17.72 10.72
N VAL A 136 0.16 -16.41 10.44
CA VAL A 136 0.54 -15.35 11.38
C VAL A 136 -0.26 -15.47 12.68
N ARG A 137 -1.57 -15.76 12.61
CA ARG A 137 -2.41 -15.98 13.79
C ARG A 137 -1.95 -17.16 14.66
N ILE A 138 -1.34 -18.18 14.05
CA ILE A 138 -0.76 -19.31 14.77
C ILE A 138 0.56 -18.89 15.40
N ALA A 139 1.45 -18.28 14.61
CA ALA A 139 2.78 -17.86 15.06
C ALA A 139 2.78 -16.82 16.17
N THR A 140 1.75 -15.98 16.25
CA THR A 140 1.61 -15.00 17.34
C THR A 140 1.18 -15.62 18.67
N ARG A 141 0.79 -16.91 18.69
CA ARG A 141 0.41 -17.68 19.89
C ARG A 141 1.34 -18.85 20.17
N ASP A 142 2.01 -19.36 19.14
CA ASP A 142 3.00 -20.42 19.22
C ASP A 142 4.28 -19.95 18.52
N THR A 143 5.20 -19.41 19.32
CA THR A 143 6.50 -18.90 18.85
C THR A 143 7.38 -19.98 18.22
N GLY A 144 7.11 -21.27 18.49
CA GLY A 144 7.78 -22.39 17.81
C GLY A 144 7.55 -22.42 16.30
N SER A 145 6.48 -21.78 15.82
CA SER A 145 6.15 -21.67 14.39
C SER A 145 6.64 -20.37 13.74
N ALA A 146 7.27 -19.45 14.48
CA ALA A 146 7.65 -18.13 14.00
C ALA A 146 8.55 -18.17 12.75
N TRP A 147 9.56 -19.05 12.72
CA TRP A 147 10.51 -19.14 11.60
C TRP A 147 9.86 -19.59 10.28
N PRO A 148 9.15 -20.74 10.23
CA PRO A 148 8.41 -21.14 9.02
C PRO A 148 7.42 -20.08 8.53
N VAL A 149 6.72 -19.40 9.44
CA VAL A 149 5.75 -18.37 9.06
C VAL A 149 6.43 -17.11 8.53
N ALA A 150 7.56 -16.71 9.13
CA ALA A 150 8.37 -15.61 8.61
C ALA A 150 8.86 -15.87 7.18
N TYR A 151 9.28 -17.10 6.86
CA TYR A 151 9.62 -17.48 5.48
C TYR A 151 8.42 -17.38 4.53
N ALA A 152 7.22 -17.79 4.97
CA ALA A 152 6.02 -17.64 4.16
C ALA A 152 5.65 -16.17 3.89
N MET A 153 5.95 -15.27 4.83
CA MET A 153 5.79 -13.82 4.66
C MET A 153 6.80 -13.26 3.66
N GLU A 154 8.05 -13.71 3.68
CA GLU A 154 9.09 -13.32 2.72
C GLU A 154 8.75 -13.79 1.29
N ASP A 155 8.29 -15.02 1.14
CA ASP A 155 7.80 -15.55 -0.14
C ASP A 155 6.62 -14.73 -0.69
N LEU A 156 5.70 -14.33 0.20
CA LEU A 156 4.59 -13.45 -0.17
C LEU A 156 5.08 -12.06 -0.59
N ALA A 157 6.05 -11.50 0.14
CA ALA A 157 6.64 -10.20 -0.18
C ALA A 157 7.32 -10.20 -1.55
N ALA A 158 8.04 -11.28 -1.91
CA ALA A 158 8.67 -11.41 -3.22
C ALA A 158 7.65 -11.49 -4.37
N ARG A 159 6.50 -12.15 -4.14
CA ARG A 159 5.38 -12.21 -5.11
C ARG A 159 4.75 -10.83 -5.29
N LEU A 160 4.40 -10.17 -4.18
CA LEU A 160 3.83 -8.83 -4.21
C LEU A 160 4.80 -7.85 -4.89
N GLU A 161 6.10 -7.89 -4.59
CA GLU A 161 7.08 -7.03 -5.26
C GLU A 161 7.07 -7.20 -6.79
N THR A 162 6.93 -8.43 -7.28
CA THR A 162 6.83 -8.69 -8.72
C THR A 162 5.60 -8.01 -9.32
N HIS A 163 4.47 -8.11 -8.64
CA HIS A 163 3.22 -7.45 -9.00
C HIS A 163 3.37 -5.92 -9.04
N LEU A 164 3.76 -5.30 -7.91
CA LEU A 164 3.89 -3.85 -7.77
C LEU A 164 4.85 -3.26 -8.81
N ARG A 165 5.95 -3.95 -9.11
CA ARG A 165 6.90 -3.52 -10.13
C ARG A 165 6.29 -3.50 -11.54
N ILE A 166 5.38 -4.43 -11.85
CA ILE A 166 4.68 -4.44 -13.15
C ILE A 166 3.73 -3.25 -13.22
N GLU A 167 2.96 -3.00 -12.17
CA GLU A 167 2.07 -1.84 -12.09
C GLU A 167 2.85 -0.54 -12.29
N GLU A 168 3.89 -0.33 -11.50
CA GLU A 168 4.65 0.91 -11.46
C GLU A 168 5.42 1.19 -12.75
N ARG A 169 6.00 0.15 -13.36
CA ARG A 169 6.87 0.32 -14.53
C ARG A 169 6.12 0.21 -15.85
N GLN A 170 5.00 -0.50 -15.88
CA GLN A 170 4.28 -0.78 -17.11
C GLN A 170 2.90 -0.11 -17.15
N LEU A 171 2.16 -0.12 -16.06
CA LEU A 171 0.79 0.39 -16.06
C LEU A 171 0.73 1.90 -15.77
N LEU A 172 1.31 2.37 -14.66
CA LEU A 172 1.19 3.77 -14.23
C LEU A 172 1.62 4.79 -15.31
N PRO A 173 2.77 4.65 -16.00
CA PRO A 173 3.17 5.61 -17.03
C PRO A 173 2.19 5.66 -18.22
N ARG A 174 1.49 4.56 -18.49
CA ARG A 174 0.49 4.50 -19.56
C ARG A 174 -0.86 5.03 -19.10
N MET A 175 -1.19 4.88 -17.81
CA MET A 175 -2.34 5.53 -17.19
C MET A 175 -2.23 7.06 -17.23
N GLU A 176 -1.02 7.64 -17.19
CA GLU A 176 -0.82 9.09 -17.35
C GLU A 176 -1.34 9.63 -18.69
N LEU A 177 -1.42 8.79 -19.73
CA LEU A 177 -1.99 9.15 -21.04
C LEU A 177 -3.53 9.02 -21.07
N VAL A 178 -4.11 8.32 -20.10
CA VAL A 178 -5.57 8.10 -19.99
C VAL A 178 -6.21 9.13 -19.08
N PHE A 179 -5.58 9.45 -17.95
CA PHE A 179 -6.09 10.37 -16.95
C PHE A 179 -5.42 11.73 -17.06
N THR A 180 -6.23 12.79 -17.04
CA THR A 180 -5.72 14.16 -16.97
C THR A 180 -4.88 14.39 -15.71
N GLU A 181 -3.98 15.37 -15.77
CA GLU A 181 -3.05 15.69 -14.68
C GLU A 181 -3.75 16.00 -13.36
N GLY A 182 -4.87 16.75 -13.40
CA GLY A 182 -5.70 17.06 -12.23
C GLY A 182 -6.71 15.98 -11.81
N SER A 183 -6.65 14.78 -12.39
CA SER A 183 -7.54 13.69 -11.97
C SER A 183 -7.23 13.25 -10.54
N ARG A 184 -8.26 13.18 -9.68
CA ARG A 184 -8.14 12.62 -8.32
C ARG A 184 -7.98 11.10 -8.31
N LEU A 185 -8.27 10.41 -9.43
CA LEU A 185 -8.22 8.95 -9.49
C LEU A 185 -6.81 8.41 -9.22
N GLY A 186 -6.69 7.48 -8.28
CA GLY A 186 -5.42 6.93 -7.78
C GLY A 186 -4.62 7.90 -6.91
N GLY A 187 -5.14 9.09 -6.63
CA GLY A 187 -4.53 10.09 -5.74
C GLY A 187 -4.77 9.78 -4.26
N LEU A 188 -4.05 10.49 -3.38
CA LEU A 188 -4.20 10.33 -1.93
C LEU A 188 -5.61 10.73 -1.47
N GLY A 189 -6.14 11.86 -1.95
CA GLY A 189 -7.47 12.33 -1.57
C GLY A 189 -8.59 11.33 -1.90
N GLU A 190 -8.56 10.69 -3.09
CA GLU A 190 -9.54 9.66 -3.42
C GLU A 190 -9.42 8.44 -2.49
N LEU A 191 -8.20 7.99 -2.21
CA LEU A 191 -7.97 6.88 -1.30
C LEU A 191 -8.55 7.17 0.10
N LEU A 192 -8.35 8.37 0.63
CA LEU A 192 -8.92 8.76 1.93
C LEU A 192 -10.45 8.81 1.91
N ASP A 193 -11.06 9.29 0.82
CA ASP A 193 -12.52 9.31 0.64
C ASP A 193 -13.12 7.89 0.64
N LEU A 194 -12.44 6.95 -0.04
CA LEU A 194 -12.84 5.54 -0.09
C LEU A 194 -12.74 4.88 1.29
N LEU A 195 -11.64 5.11 2.02
CA LEU A 195 -11.44 4.57 3.36
C LEU A 195 -12.45 5.11 4.37
N CYS A 196 -12.84 6.38 4.26
CA CYS A 196 -13.91 6.97 5.08
C CYS A 196 -15.26 6.25 4.90
N SER A 197 -15.49 5.62 3.74
CA SER A 197 -16.75 5.00 3.37
C SER A 197 -16.78 3.48 3.59
N ALA A 198 -15.63 2.87 3.91
CA ALA A 198 -15.49 1.43 4.11
C ALA A 198 -15.59 1.06 5.59
N ASP A 199 -16.04 -0.15 5.90
CA ASP A 199 -15.98 -0.75 7.25
C ASP A 199 -14.54 -1.16 7.66
N GLY A 200 -13.54 -0.66 6.93
CA GLY A 200 -12.14 -1.05 6.96
C GLY A 200 -11.26 -0.13 7.82
N PRO A 201 -9.96 0.01 7.48
CA PRO A 201 -9.03 0.83 8.22
C PRO A 201 -9.43 2.31 8.25
N GLY A 202 -9.52 2.88 9.45
CA GLY A 202 -9.82 4.28 9.63
C GLY A 202 -8.78 5.20 8.99
N THR A 203 -9.26 6.28 8.38
CA THR A 203 -8.46 7.32 7.70
C THR A 203 -7.25 7.82 8.51
N PRO A 204 -7.32 8.02 9.84
CA PRO A 204 -6.16 8.45 10.63
C PRO A 204 -4.97 7.47 10.58
N ASP A 205 -5.26 6.17 10.72
CA ASP A 205 -4.22 5.13 10.73
C ASP A 205 -3.68 4.89 9.34
N ALA A 206 -4.56 4.87 8.33
CA ALA A 206 -4.16 4.72 6.94
C ALA A 206 -3.23 5.86 6.52
N LEU A 207 -3.58 7.11 6.79
CA LEU A 207 -2.73 8.25 6.42
C LEU A 207 -1.37 8.21 7.13
N ALA A 208 -1.37 7.93 8.45
CA ALA A 208 -0.11 7.82 9.19
C ALA A 208 0.77 6.66 8.72
N TRP A 209 0.15 5.52 8.35
CA TRP A 209 0.84 4.38 7.78
C TRP A 209 1.41 4.66 6.38
N LEU A 210 0.66 5.34 5.51
CA LEU A 210 1.09 5.71 4.16
C LEU A 210 2.29 6.66 4.18
N LEU A 211 2.30 7.59 5.14
CA LEU A 211 3.31 8.65 5.24
C LEU A 211 4.50 8.28 6.16
N ASP A 212 4.52 7.12 6.80
CA ASP A 212 5.65 6.69 7.63
C ASP A 212 6.93 6.49 6.79
N GLY A 213 7.97 7.26 7.11
CA GLY A 213 9.24 7.28 6.37
C GLY A 213 9.23 8.14 5.09
N VAL A 214 8.14 8.87 4.82
CA VAL A 214 8.09 9.86 3.73
C VAL A 214 8.80 11.15 4.17
N ASP A 215 9.49 11.81 3.24
CA ASP A 215 10.17 13.08 3.51
C ASP A 215 9.18 14.19 3.92
N GLN A 216 9.59 15.04 4.85
CA GLN A 216 8.74 16.08 5.43
C GLN A 216 8.20 17.07 4.38
N GLU A 217 9.01 17.45 3.39
CA GLU A 217 8.59 18.35 2.33
C GLU A 217 7.51 17.70 1.45
N GLN A 218 7.66 16.39 1.19
CA GLN A 218 6.67 15.63 0.44
C GLN A 218 5.37 15.43 1.23
N ILE A 219 5.45 15.21 2.55
CA ILE A 219 4.28 15.15 3.44
C ILE A 219 3.49 16.46 3.37
N GLU A 220 4.15 17.60 3.47
CA GLU A 220 3.49 18.91 3.42
C GLU A 220 2.73 19.13 2.11
N ARG A 221 3.33 18.75 0.97
CA ARG A 221 2.67 18.82 -0.34
C ARG A 221 1.45 17.89 -0.43
N LEU A 222 1.60 16.64 0.00
CA LEU A 222 0.50 15.65 -0.02
C LEU A 222 -0.66 16.06 0.89
N LEU A 223 -0.38 16.67 2.04
CA LEU A 223 -1.41 17.16 2.96
C LEU A 223 -2.11 18.42 2.44
N ALA A 224 -1.43 19.25 1.62
CA ALA A 224 -2.04 20.41 0.97
C ALA A 224 -3.11 20.02 -0.07
N GLU A 225 -3.06 18.80 -0.60
CA GLU A 225 -4.09 18.24 -1.49
C GLU A 225 -5.29 17.65 -0.76
N CYS A 226 -5.22 17.55 0.58
CA CYS A 226 -6.25 16.97 1.42
C CYS A 226 -7.12 18.07 2.06
N ASP A 227 -8.30 17.70 2.52
CA ASP A 227 -9.22 18.63 3.20
C ASP A 227 -8.60 19.19 4.50
N ASP A 228 -8.95 20.42 4.87
CA ASP A 228 -8.38 21.13 6.02
C ASP A 228 -8.43 20.33 7.33
N ASP A 229 -9.45 19.48 7.51
CA ASP A 229 -9.59 18.61 8.68
C ASP A 229 -8.44 17.59 8.78
N VAL A 230 -7.99 17.05 7.65
CA VAL A 230 -6.84 16.13 7.59
C VAL A 230 -5.57 16.86 8.01
N ALA A 231 -5.29 18.02 7.41
CA ALA A 231 -4.10 18.80 7.72
C ALA A 231 -4.05 19.24 9.19
N ARG A 232 -5.18 19.66 9.78
CA ARG A 232 -5.26 20.05 11.19
C ARG A 232 -4.98 18.91 12.16
N ASN A 233 -5.43 17.70 11.85
CA ASN A 233 -5.32 16.56 12.76
C ASN A 233 -4.04 15.72 12.53
N TRP A 234 -3.34 15.91 11.40
CA TRP A 234 -2.15 15.16 11.03
C TRP A 234 -1.11 14.99 12.15
N PRO A 235 -0.66 16.05 12.86
CA PRO A 235 0.37 15.89 13.90
C PRO A 235 -0.07 14.94 15.02
N HIS A 236 -1.35 14.95 15.37
CA HIS A 236 -1.91 14.08 16.40
C HIS A 236 -1.99 12.62 15.92
N TRP A 237 -2.41 12.40 14.67
CA TRP A 237 -2.48 11.05 14.08
C TRP A 237 -1.11 10.43 13.94
N GLN A 238 -0.14 11.18 13.41
CA GLN A 238 1.25 10.74 13.27
C GLN A 238 1.86 10.35 14.63
N ALA A 239 1.73 11.21 15.63
CA ALA A 239 2.24 10.92 16.98
C ALA A 239 1.58 9.68 17.60
N THR A 240 0.28 9.47 17.35
CA THR A 240 -0.45 8.32 17.87
C THR A 240 -0.04 7.03 17.18
N TYR A 241 0.08 7.04 15.86
CA TYR A 241 0.59 5.93 15.07
C TYR A 241 2.00 5.51 15.53
N GLN A 242 2.92 6.46 15.67
CA GLN A 242 4.30 6.20 16.12
C GLN A 242 4.33 5.54 17.51
N ARG A 243 3.52 6.00 18.46
CA ARG A 243 3.44 5.36 19.79
C ARG A 243 2.92 3.93 19.74
N CYS A 244 1.95 3.64 18.86
CA CYS A 244 1.37 2.31 18.72
C CYS A 244 2.33 1.34 18.02
N THR A 245 3.02 1.81 16.99
CA THR A 245 3.89 0.97 16.15
C THR A 245 5.31 0.85 16.66
N ALA A 246 5.82 1.81 17.46
CA ALA A 246 7.15 1.70 18.07
C ALA A 246 7.32 0.42 18.90
N ARG A 247 6.22 -0.10 19.46
CA ARG A 247 6.26 -1.37 20.18
C ARG A 247 6.48 -2.54 19.22
N LEU A 248 5.90 -2.53 18.02
CA LEU A 248 5.99 -3.62 17.04
C LEU A 248 7.41 -3.86 16.53
N TRP A 249 8.15 -2.78 16.31
CA TRP A 249 9.45 -2.84 15.63
C TRP A 249 10.64 -3.00 16.58
N GLY A 250 10.39 -3.00 17.90
CA GLY A 250 11.45 -2.90 18.91
C GLY A 250 12.01 -1.47 19.02
N SER A 251 12.85 -1.23 20.03
CA SER A 251 13.53 0.07 20.12
C SER A 251 14.54 0.21 18.96
N PRO A 252 14.74 1.40 18.38
CA PRO A 252 15.68 1.63 17.28
C PRO A 252 17.13 1.19 17.54
N GLY A 253 17.47 0.83 18.79
CA GLY A 253 18.78 0.34 19.21
C GLY A 253 19.07 -1.13 18.88
N ASP A 254 18.07 -1.91 18.47
CA ASP A 254 18.22 -3.35 18.16
C ASP A 254 18.38 -3.64 16.65
N LEU A 255 18.28 -2.62 15.80
CA LEU A 255 18.60 -2.74 14.38
C LEU A 255 20.13 -2.66 14.20
N VAL A 256 20.76 -3.79 13.90
CA VAL A 256 22.17 -3.84 13.51
C VAL A 256 22.35 -2.98 12.24
N PRO A 257 23.28 -2.03 12.20
CA PRO A 257 23.54 -1.21 11.00
C PRO A 257 24.15 -2.09 9.90
N GLY A 258 23.29 -2.73 9.10
CA GLY A 258 23.68 -3.64 8.03
C GLY A 258 22.55 -3.96 7.04
N ASP A 259 21.29 -3.89 7.47
CA ASP A 259 20.13 -4.28 6.66
C ASP A 259 19.34 -3.09 6.05
N LEU A 260 19.96 -1.90 5.98
CA LEU A 260 19.40 -0.84 5.15
C LEU A 260 19.53 -1.27 3.68
N ALA A 261 18.40 -1.67 3.09
CA ALA A 261 18.28 -1.81 1.64
C ALA A 261 18.84 -0.54 0.97
N PRO A 262 19.65 -0.67 -0.11
CA PRO A 262 20.24 0.49 -0.75
C PRO A 262 19.12 1.44 -1.20
N GLY A 263 19.28 2.71 -0.81
CA GLY A 263 18.34 3.78 -1.13
C GLY A 263 18.05 3.85 -2.62
N VAL A 264 16.84 4.31 -2.93
CA VAL A 264 16.39 4.63 -4.29
C VAL A 264 17.47 5.48 -4.99
N PRO A 265 18.06 5.04 -6.11
CA PRO A 265 19.01 5.87 -6.82
C PRO A 265 18.27 7.06 -7.44
N THR A 266 18.66 8.26 -7.03
CA THR A 266 18.44 9.50 -7.75
C THR A 266 19.09 9.42 -9.14
N ARG A 267 18.37 9.89 -10.16
CA ARG A 267 18.75 9.92 -11.59
C ARG A 267 20.25 10.08 -11.85
N ALA A 268 20.80 9.21 -12.72
CA ALA A 268 21.64 9.66 -13.84
C ALA A 268 21.90 8.55 -14.88
N SER A 269 22.00 9.04 -16.13
CA SER A 269 22.60 8.46 -17.34
C SER A 269 21.84 7.38 -18.12
N ASP A 270 21.20 7.85 -19.19
CA ASP A 270 21.05 7.14 -20.46
C ASP A 270 22.40 6.61 -20.94
N ASP A 271 22.52 5.29 -21.09
CA ASP A 271 23.16 4.63 -22.23
C ASP A 271 23.16 3.11 -22.01
N LEU A 272 22.40 2.37 -22.84
CA LEU A 272 22.57 0.93 -23.02
C LEU A 272 22.64 0.61 -24.52
N PRO A 273 23.57 -0.24 -24.96
CA PRO A 273 23.78 -0.52 -26.37
C PRO A 273 22.71 -1.48 -26.90
N ALA A 274 22.34 -1.29 -28.16
CA ALA A 274 21.40 -2.14 -28.87
C ALA A 274 21.94 -3.58 -29.01
N ALA A 275 21.18 -4.56 -28.51
CA ALA A 275 21.40 -5.97 -28.80
C ALA A 275 20.07 -6.70 -29.07
N GLY A 276 19.82 -6.93 -30.37
CA GLY A 276 19.23 -8.13 -30.96
C GLY A 276 17.97 -8.76 -30.34
N LEU A 277 16.82 -8.44 -30.93
CA LEU A 277 15.60 -9.25 -30.85
C LEU A 277 15.86 -10.70 -31.30
N ARG A 278 15.62 -11.68 -30.41
CA ARG A 278 15.32 -13.06 -30.81
C ARG A 278 13.92 -13.43 -30.31
N SER A 279 13.08 -13.76 -31.28
CA SER A 279 11.71 -14.24 -31.13
C SER A 279 11.67 -15.51 -30.27
N ILE A 280 10.85 -15.50 -29.22
CA ILE A 280 10.46 -16.70 -28.47
C ILE A 280 9.09 -17.13 -29.01
N GLY A 281 9.07 -18.26 -29.71
CA GLY A 281 7.85 -18.89 -30.23
C GLY A 281 7.11 -19.65 -29.14
N PHE A 282 5.78 -19.50 -29.12
CA PHE A 282 4.87 -20.32 -28.33
C PHE A 282 4.65 -21.69 -29.00
N PRO A 283 4.61 -22.80 -28.26
CA PRO A 283 4.24 -24.09 -28.83
C PRO A 283 2.70 -24.18 -28.97
N PHE A 284 2.23 -24.30 -30.20
CA PHE A 284 0.88 -24.75 -30.52
C PHE A 284 0.77 -26.25 -30.19
N GLY A 285 -0.19 -26.63 -29.34
CA GLY A 285 -0.58 -28.02 -29.15
C GLY A 285 -1.49 -28.48 -30.30
N GLU A 286 -1.09 -29.55 -31.00
CA GLU A 286 -1.90 -30.22 -32.00
C GLU A 286 -3.08 -30.96 -31.35
N LEU A 287 -4.30 -30.63 -31.79
CA LEU A 287 -5.50 -31.40 -31.55
C LEU A 287 -5.54 -32.57 -32.55
N SER A 288 -5.30 -33.78 -32.06
CA SER A 288 -5.49 -34.99 -32.87
C SER A 288 -6.98 -35.36 -32.90
N SER A 289 -7.53 -35.31 -34.11
CA SER A 289 -8.84 -35.81 -34.50
C SER A 289 -8.97 -37.33 -34.32
N GLY A 290 -10.01 -37.77 -33.62
CA GLY A 290 -10.43 -39.17 -33.56
C GLY A 290 -11.96 -39.26 -33.50
N ASN A 291 -12.58 -39.47 -34.65
CA ASN A 291 -14.00 -39.78 -34.81
C ASN A 291 -14.15 -41.31 -34.96
N PRO A 292 -15.19 -41.92 -34.37
CA PRO A 292 -15.87 -42.98 -35.09
C PRO A 292 -17.39 -42.77 -35.14
N GLY A 293 -17.85 -42.67 -36.39
CA GLY A 293 -19.11 -43.15 -36.98
C GLY A 293 -20.27 -43.66 -36.12
N HIS A 294 -21.44 -43.12 -36.46
CA HIS A 294 -22.80 -43.59 -36.18
C HIS A 294 -23.08 -45.07 -36.48
N GLY A 295 -24.03 -45.62 -35.72
CA GLY A 295 -24.85 -46.78 -36.08
C GLY A 295 -26.10 -46.87 -35.19
N THR A 296 -27.26 -46.76 -35.82
CA THR A 296 -28.63 -46.84 -35.29
C THR A 296 -29.05 -48.27 -34.93
N ASP A 297 -29.65 -48.47 -33.77
CA ASP A 297 -30.98 -49.07 -33.51
C ASP A 297 -31.26 -49.11 -31.99
#